data_AF-A0A7Y2K446-F1
#
_entry.id   AF-A0A7Y2K446-F1
#
_cell.length_a   1.000
_cell.length_b   1.000
_cell.length_c   1.000
_cell.angle_alpha   90.00
_cell.angle_beta   90.00
_cell.angle_gamma   90.00
#
_symmetry.space_group_name_H-M   'P 1'
#
loop_
_entity.id
_entity.type
_entity.pdbx_description
1 polymer ?
#
loop_
_entity_poly.entity_id
_entity_poly.type
_entity_poly.pdbx_seq_one_letter_code
_entity_poly.pdbx_strand_id
1 'polypeptide(L)'
;MKIAIAFISVFLLFSCSSNKEVTKKETPQQFNRSGIVAEMLEQARQHYVTALSKQETNSIKEAIENYESALRIVNNLSYYPGIDENEAYVELGTAIIEDYRGFVDGLPELPEGVSFAALDEWVKESVPQVELLDDVEIENIEIIPAEIPLE
;
A
#
# COMPACT_ATOMS: atom_id res chain seq x y z
N MET A 1 47.61 -32.37 18.21
CA MET A 1 47.03 -32.80 16.92
C MET A 1 45.53 -32.91 17.14
N LYS A 2 44.75 -32.03 16.51
CA LYS A 2 43.32 -31.81 16.78
C LYS A 2 42.51 -32.89 16.06
N ILE A 3 41.76 -33.70 16.79
CA ILE A 3 40.79 -34.63 16.18
C ILE A 3 39.45 -33.90 16.13
N ALA A 4 38.94 -33.80 14.91
CA ALA A 4 37.81 -32.99 14.52
C ALA A 4 36.51 -33.44 15.18
N ILE A 5 35.75 -32.46 15.63
CA ILE A 5 34.40 -32.58 16.16
C ILE A 5 33.45 -32.71 14.97
N ALA A 6 32.86 -33.89 14.79
CA ALA A 6 31.76 -34.11 13.85
C ALA A 6 30.43 -33.88 14.59
N PHE A 7 29.92 -32.64 14.57
CA PHE A 7 28.55 -32.34 14.95
C PHE A 7 27.62 -32.71 13.79
N ILE A 8 27.14 -33.95 13.79
CA ILE A 8 26.08 -34.43 12.91
C ILE A 8 24.76 -33.96 13.53
N SER A 9 24.24 -32.82 13.07
CA SER A 9 22.94 -32.30 13.46
C SER A 9 21.83 -33.08 12.76
N VAL A 10 21.38 -34.17 13.38
CA VAL A 10 20.11 -34.83 13.02
C VAL A 10 18.98 -34.04 13.68
N PHE A 11 18.42 -33.07 12.95
CA PHE A 11 17.08 -32.55 13.24
C PHE A 11 16.12 -33.20 12.25
N LEU A 12 15.62 -34.37 12.62
CA LEU A 12 14.52 -35.05 11.93
C LEU A 12 13.30 -35.10 12.85
N LEU A 13 12.25 -34.43 12.36
CA LEU A 13 10.84 -34.83 12.44
C LEU A 13 10.16 -34.83 13.82
N PHE A 14 9.51 -33.71 14.13
CA PHE A 14 8.22 -33.71 14.81
C PHE A 14 7.24 -32.78 14.08
N SER A 15 6.77 -33.21 12.90
CA SER A 15 5.54 -32.67 12.32
C SER A 15 4.36 -33.43 12.92
N CYS A 16 3.64 -32.79 13.83
CA CYS A 16 2.42 -33.33 14.42
C CYS A 16 1.27 -33.09 13.44
N SER A 17 0.93 -34.11 12.64
CA SER A 17 -0.30 -34.13 11.83
C SER A 17 -1.47 -34.55 12.72
N SER A 18 -2.30 -33.59 13.12
CA SER A 18 -3.54 -33.84 13.87
C SER A 18 -4.70 -33.84 12.88
N ASN A 19 -5.15 -35.02 12.48
CA ASN A 19 -6.38 -35.15 11.70
C ASN A 19 -7.57 -34.93 12.65
N LYS A 20 -8.22 -33.75 12.55
CA LYS A 20 -9.56 -33.55 13.13
C LYS A 20 -10.60 -33.83 12.05
N GLU A 21 -11.44 -34.81 12.34
CA GLU A 21 -12.62 -35.20 11.59
C GLU A 21 -13.57 -34.00 11.43
N VAL A 22 -13.85 -33.60 10.18
CA VAL A 22 -14.74 -32.47 9.86
C VAL A 22 -16.18 -32.95 9.86
N THR A 23 -16.87 -32.77 10.98
CA THR A 23 -18.34 -32.75 11.00
C THR A 23 -18.79 -31.49 10.26
N LYS A 24 -19.34 -31.65 9.06
CA LYS A 24 -19.93 -30.58 8.25
C LYS A 24 -21.15 -30.00 8.99
N LYS A 25 -20.95 -28.90 9.71
CA LYS A 25 -22.01 -27.93 10.00
C LYS A 25 -21.84 -26.78 9.01
N GLU A 26 -22.90 -26.51 8.25
CA GLU A 26 -22.95 -25.40 7.31
C GLU A 26 -22.98 -24.09 8.10
N THR A 27 -21.80 -23.51 8.32
CA THR A 27 -21.61 -22.15 8.84
C THR A 27 -21.43 -21.22 7.64
N PRO A 28 -22.18 -20.10 7.54
CA PRO A 28 -22.13 -19.22 6.39
C PRO A 28 -20.74 -18.58 6.27
N GLN A 29 -20.02 -18.86 5.18
CA GLN A 29 -19.01 -18.10 4.41
C GLN A 29 -18.10 -17.01 5.06
N GLN A 30 -18.03 -16.91 6.38
CA GLN A 30 -17.23 -15.93 7.14
C GLN A 30 -15.83 -16.48 7.45
N PHE A 31 -15.70 -17.81 7.53
CA PHE A 31 -14.47 -18.48 7.97
C PHE A 31 -13.31 -18.41 6.95
N ASN A 32 -13.53 -17.96 5.72
CA ASN A 32 -12.49 -17.86 4.68
C ASN A 32 -12.07 -16.40 4.38
N ARG A 33 -12.98 -15.43 4.54
CA ARG A 33 -12.68 -14.01 4.24
C ARG A 33 -11.65 -13.41 5.19
N SER A 34 -11.75 -13.71 6.48
CA SER A 34 -10.78 -13.24 7.48
C SER A 34 -9.37 -13.81 7.22
N GLY A 35 -9.28 -15.04 6.70
CA GLY A 35 -7.99 -15.65 6.36
C GLY A 35 -7.33 -14.97 5.16
N ILE A 36 -8.09 -14.69 4.11
CA ILE A 36 -7.59 -13.99 2.91
C ILE A 36 -7.13 -12.57 3.26
N VAL A 37 -7.92 -11.82 4.04
CA VAL A 37 -7.52 -10.46 4.47
C VAL A 37 -6.22 -10.49 5.26
N ALA A 38 -6.08 -11.41 6.22
CA ALA A 38 -4.85 -11.55 6.99
C ALA A 38 -3.64 -11.92 6.12
N GLU A 39 -3.83 -12.80 5.14
CA GLU A 39 -2.76 -13.18 4.21
C GLU A 39 -2.33 -12.01 3.32
N MET A 40 -3.28 -11.25 2.78
CA MET A 40 -3.00 -10.06 1.98
C MET A 40 -2.30 -8.97 2.80
N LEU A 41 -2.74 -8.72 4.04
CA LEU A 41 -2.05 -7.78 4.94
C LEU A 41 -0.60 -8.21 5.20
N GLU A 42 -0.36 -9.50 5.41
CA GLU A 42 1.00 -10.01 5.61
C GLU A 42 1.84 -9.89 4.33
N GLN A 43 1.28 -10.14 3.14
CA GLN A 43 1.97 -9.92 1.87
C GLN A 43 2.33 -8.44 1.66
N ALA A 44 1.39 -7.52 1.95
CA ALA A 44 1.66 -6.08 1.90
C ALA A 44 2.80 -5.69 2.86
N ARG A 45 2.77 -6.23 4.09
CA ARG A 45 3.81 -5.99 5.10
C ARG A 45 5.18 -6.48 4.64
N GLN A 46 5.27 -7.63 3.97
CA GLN A 46 6.53 -8.16 3.46
C GLN A 46 7.13 -7.27 2.38
N HIS A 47 6.30 -6.77 1.45
CA HIS A 47 6.73 -5.80 0.45
C HIS A 47 7.19 -4.49 1.10
N TYR A 48 6.43 -3.99 2.07
CA TYR A 48 6.78 -2.77 2.80
C TYR A 48 8.12 -2.88 3.52
N VAL A 49 8.35 -3.95 4.30
CA VAL A 49 9.64 -4.19 4.97
C VAL A 49 10.78 -4.31 3.97
N THR A 50 10.52 -4.93 2.82
CA THR A 50 11.52 -5.02 1.74
C THR A 50 11.82 -3.65 1.17
N ALA A 51 10.81 -2.80 0.97
CA ALA A 51 10.97 -1.43 0.49
C ALA A 51 11.85 -0.60 1.42
N LEU A 52 11.58 -0.64 2.74
CA LEU A 52 12.38 0.03 3.76
C LEU A 52 13.84 -0.43 3.71
N SER A 53 14.07 -1.75 3.64
CA SER A 53 15.43 -2.30 3.53
C SER A 53 16.14 -1.82 2.25
N LYS A 54 15.44 -1.75 1.11
CA LYS A 54 16.02 -1.28 -0.16
C LYS A 54 16.30 0.21 -0.15
N GLN A 55 15.46 1.00 0.52
CA GLN A 55 15.68 2.42 0.75
C GLN A 55 16.95 2.64 1.58
N GLU A 56 17.14 1.90 2.67
CA GLU A 56 18.36 1.97 3.50
C GLU A 56 19.62 1.60 2.72
N THR A 57 19.54 0.66 1.78
CA THR A 57 20.68 0.25 0.93
C THR A 57 20.84 1.09 -0.34
N ASN A 58 20.10 2.21 -0.47
CA ASN A 58 20.11 3.11 -1.63
C ASN A 58 19.78 2.42 -2.97
N SER A 59 18.97 1.37 -2.92
CA SER A 59 18.43 0.66 -4.09
C SER A 59 17.08 1.30 -4.46
N ILE A 60 17.14 2.51 -5.03
CA ILE A 60 15.97 3.40 -5.20
C ILE A 60 14.86 2.75 -6.02
N LYS A 61 15.20 2.17 -7.17
CA LYS A 61 14.23 1.53 -8.06
C LYS A 61 13.51 0.39 -7.36
N GLU A 62 14.26 -0.50 -6.72
CA GLU A 62 13.71 -1.64 -6.01
C GLU A 62 12.89 -1.22 -4.79
N ALA A 63 13.27 -0.14 -4.11
CA ALA A 63 12.48 0.43 -3.02
C ALA A 63 11.11 0.88 -3.54
N ILE A 64 11.08 1.66 -4.61
CA ILE A 64 9.85 2.13 -5.28
C ILE A 64 8.98 0.94 -5.71
N GLU A 65 9.54 -0.05 -6.39
CA GLU A 65 8.79 -1.22 -6.87
C GLU A 65 8.13 -2.01 -5.73
N ASN A 66 8.80 -2.10 -4.58
CA ASN A 66 8.26 -2.78 -3.40
C ASN A 66 7.21 -1.92 -2.69
N TYR A 67 7.39 -0.61 -2.56
CA TYR A 67 6.35 0.28 -2.04
C TYR A 67 5.08 0.22 -2.89
N GLU A 68 5.20 0.32 -4.22
CA GLU A 68 4.07 0.21 -5.15
C GLU A 68 3.37 -1.15 -5.03
N SER A 69 4.12 -2.23 -4.82
CA SER A 69 3.55 -3.55 -4.64
C SER A 69 2.78 -3.67 -3.32
N ALA A 70 3.32 -3.09 -2.23
CA ALA A 70 2.63 -3.02 -0.95
C ALA A 70 1.33 -2.21 -1.06
N LEU A 71 1.39 -1.00 -1.64
CA LEU A 71 0.21 -0.15 -1.82
C LEU A 71 -0.85 -0.80 -2.71
N ARG A 72 -0.47 -1.47 -3.80
CA ARG A 72 -1.45 -2.16 -4.65
C ARG A 72 -2.25 -3.20 -3.88
N ILE A 73 -1.62 -3.92 -2.94
CA ILE A 73 -2.32 -4.89 -2.09
C ILE A 73 -3.25 -4.17 -1.11
N VAL A 74 -2.81 -3.05 -0.52
CA VAL A 74 -3.64 -2.21 0.36
C VAL A 74 -4.85 -1.65 -0.41
N ASN A 75 -4.66 -1.09 -1.61
CA ASN A 75 -5.76 -0.61 -2.45
C ASN A 75 -6.72 -1.75 -2.80
N ASN A 76 -6.22 -2.95 -3.09
CA ASN A 76 -7.09 -4.11 -3.33
C ASN A 76 -7.88 -4.55 -2.08
N LEU A 77 -7.32 -4.34 -0.88
CA LEU A 77 -8.00 -4.62 0.38
C LEU A 77 -9.15 -3.64 0.64
N SER A 78 -9.10 -2.41 0.13
CA SER A 78 -10.14 -1.38 0.32
C SER A 78 -11.53 -1.83 -0.16
N TYR A 79 -11.60 -2.76 -1.11
CA TYR A 79 -12.84 -3.33 -1.64
C TYR A 79 -13.49 -4.38 -0.71
N TYR A 80 -12.81 -4.81 0.36
CA TYR A 80 -13.36 -5.79 1.30
C TYR A 80 -14.33 -5.11 2.28
N PRO A 81 -15.56 -5.64 2.45
CA PRO A 81 -16.52 -5.04 3.38
C PRO A 81 -16.00 -4.99 4.83
N GLY A 82 -16.06 -3.82 5.46
CA GLY A 82 -15.63 -3.58 6.83
C GLY A 82 -14.11 -3.56 7.04
N ILE A 83 -13.33 -3.43 5.97
CA ILE A 83 -11.85 -3.37 6.06
C ILE A 83 -11.35 -2.10 6.76
N ASP A 84 -12.11 -1.01 6.67
CA ASP A 84 -11.88 0.26 7.35
C ASP A 84 -12.00 0.17 8.88
N GLU A 85 -12.71 -0.83 9.39
CA GLU A 85 -12.76 -1.16 10.82
C GLU A 85 -11.58 -2.03 11.28
N ASN A 86 -10.75 -2.53 10.35
CA ASN A 86 -9.58 -3.34 10.67
C ASN A 86 -8.37 -2.44 10.98
N GLU A 87 -8.04 -2.33 12.26
CA GLU A 87 -6.93 -1.51 12.76
C GLU A 87 -5.60 -1.83 12.05
N ALA A 88 -5.29 -3.12 11.83
CA ALA A 88 -4.05 -3.51 11.17
C ALA A 88 -3.98 -3.05 9.70
N TYR A 89 -5.13 -2.98 9.01
CA TYR A 89 -5.20 -2.42 7.66
C TYR A 89 -4.95 -0.91 7.67
N VAL A 90 -5.62 -0.19 8.58
CA VAL A 90 -5.50 1.27 8.69
C VAL A 90 -4.08 1.67 9.04
N GLU A 91 -3.49 1.01 10.05
CA GLU A 91 -2.11 1.27 10.48
C GLU A 91 -1.10 0.95 9.38
N LEU A 92 -1.19 -0.24 8.77
CA LEU A 92 -0.25 -0.65 7.73
C LEU A 92 -0.35 0.24 6.50
N GLY A 93 -1.56 0.55 6.05
CA GLY A 93 -1.79 1.45 4.92
C GLY A 93 -1.16 2.81 5.19
N THR A 94 -1.51 3.44 6.31
CA THR A 94 -0.99 4.77 6.70
C THR A 94 0.54 4.79 6.73
N ALA A 95 1.16 3.80 7.37
CA ALA A 95 2.62 3.72 7.46
C ALA A 95 3.29 3.61 6.08
N ILE A 96 2.78 2.74 5.20
CA ILE A 96 3.32 2.58 3.84
C ILE A 96 3.24 3.90 3.07
N ILE A 97 2.11 4.58 3.16
CA ILE A 97 1.84 5.82 2.44
C ILE A 97 2.76 6.94 2.90
N GLU A 98 2.87 7.15 4.21
CA GLU A 98 3.68 8.22 4.79
C GLU A 98 5.16 8.03 4.43
N ASP A 99 5.68 6.82 4.62
CA ASP A 99 7.08 6.52 4.32
C ASP A 99 7.37 6.56 2.83
N TYR A 100 6.46 6.08 1.98
CA TYR A 100 6.66 6.11 0.54
C TYR A 100 6.64 7.53 -0.01
N ARG A 101 5.68 8.38 0.43
CA ARG A 101 5.67 9.80 0.05
C ARG A 101 6.94 10.50 0.50
N GLY A 102 7.31 10.33 1.77
CA GLY A 102 8.53 10.94 2.31
C GLY A 102 9.79 10.49 1.56
N PHE A 103 9.83 9.23 1.14
CA PHE A 103 10.92 8.72 0.31
C PHE A 103 10.93 9.37 -1.08
N VAL A 104 9.81 9.38 -1.79
CA VAL A 104 9.69 9.93 -3.16
C VAL A 104 9.96 11.43 -3.18
N ASP A 105 9.39 12.19 -2.24
CA ASP A 105 9.60 13.64 -2.13
C ASP A 105 11.06 13.98 -1.78
N GLY A 106 11.77 13.05 -1.14
CA GLY A 106 13.20 13.18 -0.83
C GLY A 106 14.14 12.85 -2.00
N LEU A 107 13.63 12.32 -3.12
CA LEU A 107 14.48 11.99 -4.26
C LEU A 107 14.82 13.24 -5.07
N PRO A 108 16.10 13.43 -5.49
CA PRO A 108 16.49 14.54 -6.34
C PRO A 108 15.88 14.43 -7.75
N GLU A 109 15.69 13.21 -8.22
CA GLU A 109 15.05 12.87 -9.49
C GLU A 109 14.33 11.52 -9.36
N LEU A 110 13.23 11.37 -10.09
CA LEU A 110 12.51 10.10 -10.16
C LEU A 110 13.21 9.17 -11.17
N PRO A 111 13.49 7.91 -10.81
CA PRO A 111 14.15 6.99 -11.73
C PRO A 111 13.26 6.64 -12.92
N GLU A 112 13.88 6.38 -14.07
CA GLU A 112 13.13 5.98 -15.26
C GLU A 112 12.55 4.55 -15.13
N GLY A 113 11.35 4.35 -15.67
CA GLY A 113 10.74 3.03 -15.81
C GLY A 113 10.16 2.45 -14.52
N VAL A 114 9.95 3.26 -13.48
CA VAL A 114 9.16 2.87 -12.30
C VAL A 114 7.72 3.39 -12.38
N SER A 115 6.80 2.66 -11.76
CA SER A 115 5.41 3.08 -11.57
C SER A 115 5.26 3.90 -10.30
N PHE A 116 4.31 4.84 -10.30
CA PHE A 116 3.79 5.54 -9.11
C PHE A 116 2.26 5.48 -9.05
N ALA A 117 1.66 4.56 -9.82
CA ALA A 117 0.22 4.52 -10.03
C ALA A 117 -0.53 4.18 -8.74
N ALA A 118 0.00 3.28 -7.91
CA ALA A 118 -0.67 2.92 -6.65
C ALA A 118 -0.66 4.08 -5.66
N LEU A 119 0.45 4.84 -5.61
CA LEU A 119 0.52 6.05 -4.80
C LEU A 119 -0.41 7.16 -5.31
N ASP A 120 -0.46 7.39 -6.63
CA ASP A 120 -1.33 8.38 -7.26
C ASP A 120 -2.82 8.05 -7.06
N GLU A 121 -3.20 6.78 -7.18
CA GLU A 121 -4.55 6.30 -6.86
C GLU A 121 -4.94 6.68 -5.43
N TRP A 122 -4.08 6.39 -4.45
CA TRP A 122 -4.36 6.74 -3.07
C TRP A 122 -4.49 8.26 -2.85
N VAL A 123 -3.62 9.06 -3.50
CA VAL A 123 -3.70 10.53 -3.42
C VAL A 123 -5.07 11.03 -3.87
N LYS A 124 -5.62 10.46 -4.94
CA LYS A 124 -6.93 10.82 -5.48
C LYS A 124 -8.07 10.42 -4.56
N GLU A 125 -7.99 9.25 -3.93
CA GLU A 125 -9.02 8.78 -2.99
C GLU A 125 -9.04 9.59 -1.69
N SER A 126 -7.89 10.14 -1.28
CA SER A 126 -7.73 10.80 0.02
C SER A 126 -8.02 12.30 -0.01
N VAL A 127 -8.04 12.93 -1.18
CA VAL A 127 -8.45 14.31 -1.34
C VAL A 127 -9.97 14.32 -1.59
N PRO A 128 -10.78 14.97 -0.73
CA PRO A 128 -12.19 15.18 -1.05
C PRO A 128 -12.27 15.83 -2.42
N GLN A 129 -12.95 15.19 -3.36
CA GLN A 129 -13.23 15.79 -4.65
C GLN A 129 -14.04 17.05 -4.35
N VAL A 130 -13.39 18.22 -4.43
CA VAL A 130 -14.11 19.48 -4.47
C VAL A 130 -14.91 19.38 -5.75
N GLU A 131 -16.22 19.15 -5.62
CA GLU A 131 -17.15 19.43 -6.71
C GLU A 131 -16.89 20.88 -7.09
N LEU A 132 -16.17 21.07 -8.21
CA LEU A 132 -16.23 22.31 -8.93
C LEU A 132 -17.70 22.40 -9.30
N LEU A 133 -18.43 23.24 -8.57
CA LEU A 133 -19.78 23.61 -8.96
C LEU A 133 -19.61 24.19 -10.37
N ASP A 134 -19.97 23.40 -11.38
CA ASP A 134 -20.01 23.83 -12.79
C ASP A 134 -21.08 24.91 -13.03
N ASP A 135 -21.78 25.33 -11.97
CA ASP A 135 -22.77 26.41 -11.97
C ASP A 135 -22.24 27.67 -11.27
N VAL A 136 -21.13 28.22 -11.77
CA VAL A 136 -20.99 29.68 -11.75
C VAL A 136 -21.32 30.16 -13.16
N GLU A 137 -22.62 30.42 -13.39
CA GLU A 137 -23.00 31.38 -14.42
C GLU A 137 -22.19 32.65 -14.14
N ILE A 138 -21.24 32.95 -15.02
CA ILE A 138 -20.60 34.26 -15.07
C ILE A 138 -21.68 35.22 -15.57
N GLU A 139 -22.60 35.61 -14.69
CA GLU A 139 -23.48 36.74 -14.94
C GLU A 139 -22.63 38.00 -14.91
N ASN A 140 -22.38 38.53 -16.10
CA ASN A 140 -21.93 39.89 -16.38
C ASN A 140 -20.55 40.27 -15.80
N ILE A 141 -19.49 39.89 -16.51
CA ILE A 141 -18.30 40.76 -16.56
C ILE A 141 -18.73 42.02 -17.33
N GLU A 142 -19.12 43.07 -16.62
CA GLU A 142 -19.29 44.39 -17.22
C GLU A 142 -17.90 44.89 -17.65
N ILE A 143 -17.60 44.75 -18.94
CA ILE A 143 -16.40 45.30 -19.55
C ILE A 143 -16.57 46.82 -19.49
N ILE A 144 -15.95 47.49 -18.52
CA ILE A 144 -15.87 48.94 -18.50
C ILE A 144 -14.85 49.32 -19.58
N PRO A 145 -15.26 49.95 -20.70
CA PRO A 145 -14.30 50.45 -21.66
C PRO A 145 -13.54 51.59 -20.97
N ALA A 146 -12.26 51.37 -20.68
CA ALA A 146 -11.38 52.46 -20.32
C ALA A 146 -11.16 53.30 -21.59
N GLU A 147 -11.83 54.45 -21.67
CA GLU A 147 -11.46 55.49 -22.64
C GLU A 147 -10.06 55.98 -22.27
N ILE A 148 -9.05 55.48 -22.98
CA ILE A 148 -7.68 55.97 -22.89
C ILE A 148 -7.64 57.31 -23.64
N PRO A 149 -7.40 58.46 -22.97
CA PRO A 149 -7.23 59.71 -23.67
C PRO A 149 -5.91 59.69 -24.46
N LEU A 150 -6.01 59.99 -25.76
CA LEU A 150 -4.85 60.25 -26.60
C LEU A 150 -4.44 61.71 -26.40
N GLU A 151 -3.32 61.93 -25.71
CA GLU A 151 -2.54 63.18 -25.77
C GLU A 151 -1.33 63.02 -26.69
#